data_AF-A0A9D6JZ98-F1
#
_entry.id   AF-A0A9D6JZ98-F1
#
_cell.length_a   1.000
_cell.length_b   1.000
_cell.length_c   1.000
_cell.angle_alpha   90.00
_cell.angle_beta   90.00
_cell.angle_gamma   90.00
#
_symmetry.space_group_name_H-M   'P 1'
#
loop_
_entity.id
_entity.type
_entity.pdbx_description
1 polymer ?
#
loop_
_entity_poly.entity_id
_entity_poly.type
_entity_poly.pdbx_seq_one_letter_code
_entity_poly.pdbx_strand_id
1 'polypeptide(L)' 'FIGLSPVSQLVKGLVETDENGFVVTKPNLEISLAGVFAAGDVRATSTKQVASAAGEGTTAALMIREYLKTV' A
#
# COMPACT_ATOMS: atom_id res chain seq x y z
N PHE A 1 18.40 -10.14 3.49
CA PHE A 1 17.21 -10.98 3.25
C PHE A 1 17.48 -11.91 2.09
N ILE A 2 17.03 -13.17 2.15
CA ILE A 2 17.07 -14.11 1.01
C ILE A 2 15.89 -13.93 0.05
N GLY A 3 14.92 -13.08 0.42
CA GLY A 3 13.69 -12.77 -0.31
C GLY A 3 12.61 -12.27 0.66
N LEU A 4 11.60 -11.57 0.16
CA LEU A 4 10.40 -11.18 0.90
C LEU A 4 9.17 -11.59 0.09
N SER A 5 8.18 -12.17 0.75
CA SER A 5 6.89 -12.50 0.14
C SER A 5 5.81 -11.63 0.79
N PRO A 6 5.11 -10.78 0.01
CA PRO A 6 4.05 -9.93 0.55
C PRO A 6 2.82 -10.74 0.93
N VAL A 7 2.16 -10.32 2.02
CA VAL A 7 0.87 -10.88 2.45
C VAL A 7 -0.27 -10.14 1.74
N SER A 8 -0.34 -10.28 0.41
CA SER A 8 -1.30 -9.57 -0.47
C SER A 8 -2.41 -10.49 -1.02
N GLN A 9 -2.52 -11.72 -0.53
CA GLN A 9 -3.45 -12.72 -1.07
C GLN A 9 -4.92 -12.27 -1.00
N LEU A 10 -5.28 -11.49 0.03
CA LEU A 10 -6.64 -10.95 0.21
C LEU A 10 -7.08 -10.05 -0.97
N VAL A 11 -6.15 -9.35 -1.60
CA VAL A 11 -6.42 -8.36 -2.66
C VAL A 11 -6.01 -8.85 -4.04
N LYS A 12 -5.63 -10.12 -4.16
CA LYS A 12 -5.15 -10.71 -5.41
C LYS A 12 -6.21 -10.59 -6.51
N GLY A 13 -5.83 -10.00 -7.65
CA GLY A 13 -6.71 -9.79 -8.81
C GLY A 13 -7.69 -8.62 -8.67
N LEU A 14 -7.75 -7.96 -7.51
CA LEU A 14 -8.54 -6.75 -7.29
C LEU A 14 -7.71 -5.47 -7.48
N VAL A 15 -6.40 -5.58 -7.31
CA VAL A 15 -5.48 -4.44 -7.27
C VAL A 15 -4.23 -4.75 -8.10
N GLU A 16 -3.58 -3.72 -8.62
CA GLU A 16 -2.32 -3.86 -9.33
C GLU A 16 -1.20 -4.31 -8.38
N THR A 17 -0.46 -5.34 -8.78
CA THR A 17 0.73 -5.83 -8.08
C THR A 17 1.91 -5.92 -9.04
N ASP A 18 3.13 -5.77 -8.53
CA ASP A 18 4.34 -6.05 -9.30
C ASP A 18 4.53 -7.56 -9.54
N GLU A 19 5.60 -7.91 -10.28
CA GLU A 19 5.96 -9.30 -10.60
C GLU A 19 6.21 -10.19 -9.37
N ASN A 20 6.50 -9.59 -8.21
CA ASN A 20 6.75 -10.26 -6.94
C ASN A 20 5.52 -10.29 -6.02
N GLY A 21 4.38 -9.75 -6.49
CA GLY A 21 3.12 -9.71 -5.76
C GLY A 21 2.99 -8.56 -4.76
N PHE A 22 3.90 -7.58 -4.77
CA PHE A 22 3.77 -6.38 -3.93
C PHE A 22 2.78 -5.41 -4.54
N VAL A 23 2.00 -4.74 -3.69
CA VAL A 23 0.95 -3.82 -4.12
C VAL A 23 1.57 -2.54 -4.70
N VAL A 24 1.14 -2.17 -5.90
CA VAL A 24 1.54 -0.93 -6.55
C VAL A 24 0.70 0.22 -5.99
N THR A 25 1.36 1.30 -5.61
CA THR A 25 0.72 2.50 -5.05
C THR A 25 1.15 3.75 -5.79
N LYS A 26 0.24 4.71 -5.91
CA LYS A 26 0.52 6.10 -6.26
C LYS A 26 1.31 6.81 -5.13
N PRO A 27 1.82 8.04 -5.36
CA PRO A 27 2.55 8.79 -4.32
C PRO A 27 1.76 9.05 -3.04
N ASN A 28 0.42 9.13 -3.13
CA ASN A 28 -0.48 9.30 -2.00
C ASN A 28 -0.90 7.96 -1.34
N LEU A 29 -0.21 6.86 -1.64
CA LEU A 29 -0.48 5.52 -1.12
C LEU A 29 -1.80 4.88 -1.58
N GLU A 30 -2.55 5.54 -2.46
CA GLU A 30 -3.73 4.96 -3.09
C GLU A 30 -3.32 3.90 -4.12
N ILE A 31 -4.11 2.84 -4.24
CA ILE A 31 -3.89 1.76 -5.21
C ILE A 31 -4.77 1.95 -6.44
N SER A 32 -4.77 0.98 -7.35
CA SER A 32 -5.58 1.03 -8.59
C SER A 32 -7.08 1.11 -8.33
N LEU A 33 -7.55 0.60 -7.18
CA LEU A 33 -8.94 0.69 -6.73
C LEU A 33 -9.14 1.95 -5.90
N ALA A 34 -9.99 2.85 -6.40
CA ALA A 34 -10.26 4.15 -5.78
C ALA A 34 -10.78 3.99 -4.33
N GLY A 35 -10.25 4.81 -3.43
CA GLY A 35 -10.60 4.74 -2.00
C GLY A 35 -9.93 3.61 -1.22
N VAL A 36 -9.07 2.81 -1.86
CA VAL A 36 -8.26 1.78 -1.20
C VAL A 36 -6.79 2.21 -1.17
N PHE A 37 -6.15 1.97 -0.04
CA PHE A 37 -4.78 2.41 0.23
C PHE A 37 -3.96 1.24 0.79
N ALA A 38 -2.67 1.25 0.52
CA ALA A 38 -1.71 0.29 1.07
C ALA A 38 -0.58 1.02 1.79
N ALA A 39 -0.02 0.42 2.84
CA ALA A 39 1.08 0.99 3.62
C ALA A 39 2.00 -0.12 4.13
N GLY A 40 3.28 0.20 4.32
CA GLY A 40 4.27 -0.72 4.84
C GLY A 40 4.70 -1.78 3.84
N ASP A 41 5.22 -2.89 4.37
CA ASP A 41 5.98 -3.89 3.62
C ASP A 41 5.21 -4.59 2.50
N VAL A 42 3.89 -4.45 2.44
CA VAL A 42 3.07 -4.98 1.34
C VAL A 42 3.26 -4.20 0.03
N ARG A 43 3.76 -2.95 0.08
CA ARG A 43 3.95 -2.09 -1.10
C ARG A 43 5.25 -2.37 -1.84
N ALA A 44 5.22 -2.23 -3.17
CA ALA A 44 6.38 -2.43 -4.03
C ALA A 44 7.55 -1.48 -3.68
N THR A 45 7.25 -0.21 -3.42
CA THR A 45 8.25 0.85 -3.15
C THR A 45 8.48 1.13 -1.66
N SER A 46 8.04 0.24 -0.77
CA SER A 46 8.31 0.38 0.67
C SER A 46 9.78 0.08 0.98
N THR A 47 10.36 0.87 1.89
CA THR A 47 11.72 0.68 2.40
C THR A 47 11.88 -0.56 3.31
N LYS A 48 10.76 -1.22 3.65
CA LYS A 48 10.71 -2.40 4.53
C LYS A 48 11.32 -2.15 5.92
N GLN A 49 11.10 -0.95 6.46
CA GLN A 49 11.57 -0.52 7.78
C GLN A 49 10.40 -0.14 8.67
N VAL A 50 10.47 -0.49 9.96
CA VAL A 50 9.40 -0.25 10.94
C VAL A 50 8.97 1.21 10.99
N ALA A 51 9.93 2.14 11.04
CA ALA A 51 9.62 3.58 11.08
C ALA A 51 8.93 4.08 9.80
N SER A 52 9.36 3.59 8.63
CA SER A 52 8.73 3.92 7.35
C SER A 52 7.31 3.36 7.29
N ALA A 53 7.11 2.10 7.69
CA ALA A 53 5.79 1.48 7.70
C ALA A 53 4.81 2.21 8.62
N ALA A 54 5.25 2.65 9.80
CA ALA A 54 4.44 3.46 10.71
C ALA A 54 4.10 4.85 10.12
N GLY A 55 5.07 5.51 9.50
CA GLY A 55 4.85 6.78 8.81
C GLY A 55 3.88 6.65 7.63
N GLU A 56 4.04 5.62 6.80
CA GLU A 56 3.13 5.30 5.70
C GLU A 56 1.72 4.98 6.19
N GLY A 57 1.57 4.26 7.31
CA GLY A 57 0.26 4.02 7.93
C GLY A 57 -0.44 5.33 8.32
N THR A 58 0.31 6.29 8.83
CA THR A 58 -0.21 7.63 9.15
C THR A 58 -0.61 8.39 7.87
N THR A 59 0.24 8.37 6.85
CA THR A 59 -0.07 8.98 5.54
C THR A 59 -1.33 8.36 4.92
N ALA A 60 -1.46 7.03 4.94
CA ALA A 60 -2.63 6.33 4.41
C ALA A 60 -3.91 6.74 5.16
N ALA A 61 -3.87 6.82 6.49
CA ALA A 61 -5.01 7.29 7.28
C ALA A 61 -5.44 8.73 6.94
N LEU A 62 -4.47 9.64 6.73
CA LEU A 62 -4.76 11.01 6.31
C LEU A 62 -5.35 11.05 4.89
N MET A 63 -4.85 10.25 3.96
CA MET A 63 -5.36 10.21 2.59
C MET A 63 -6.74 9.57 2.51
N ILE A 64 -7.02 8.54 3.32
CA ILE A 64 -8.37 7.99 3.50
C ILE A 64 -9.32 9.09 3.97
N ARG A 65 -8.92 9.88 4.97
CA ARG A 65 -9.74 10.99 5.46
C ARG A 65 -10.02 12.03 4.38
N GLU A 66 -9.03 12.39 3.56
CA GLU A 66 -9.25 13.32 2.46
C GLU A 66 -10.16 12.72 1.37
N TYR A 67 -10.01 11.44 1.02
CA TYR A 67 -10.91 10.75 0.10
C TYR A 67 -12.36 10.75 0.61
N LEU A 68 -12.57 10.48 1.90
CA LEU A 68 -13.89 10.46 2.51
C LEU A 68 -14.60 11.83 2.54
N LYS A 69 -13.91 12.94 2.31
CA LYS A 69 -14.56 14.25 2.13
C LYS A 69 -15.19 14.44 0.75
N THR A 70 -14.88 13.55 -0.18
CA THR A 70 -15.29 13.63 -1.59
C THR A 70 -16.40 12.65 -1.96
N VAL A 71 -16.80 11.80 -1.01
CA VAL A 71 -17.88 10.80 -1.17
C VAL A 71 -19.19 11.27 -0.57
#